data_AF-A0A948PP11-F1
#
_entry.id   AF-A0A948PP11-F1
#
_cell.length_a   1.000
_cell.length_b   1.000
_cell.length_c   1.000
_cell.angle_alpha   90.00
_cell.angle_beta   90.00
_cell.angle_gamma   90.00
#
_symmetry.space_group_name_H-M   'P 1'
#
loop_
_entity.id
_entity.type
_entity.pdbx_description
1 polymer ?
#
loop_
_entity_poly.entity_id
_entity_poly.type
_entity_poly.pdbx_seq_one_letter_code
_entity_poly.pdbx_strand_id
1 'polypeptide(L)'
;MKKPPIHVALLFGGRSAEHRVSIVSARSIHRHLDPEQYSISCIYINRQGKWRTVDSPEMTEKELHKGPFFSFLPWESERREDFFSADIYFPVLHGPYGEDGTVQGLLELADVPYVGSGVLSSAGCMDKDTAKVLFRTDGLPVVDHLPVREEEWRKDRQGVLRRTEDSLIPPLFVKPANLGSSVGISKVRHWDELPSAVESAFRFDEKILIEQGVAGRELECSVLGNDDPEASLPGEIIPFREFYDYRDKYLDG
;
A
#
# COMPACT_ATOMS: atom_id res chain seq x y z
N MET A 1 32.61 19.87 17.57
CA MET A 1 32.75 18.74 16.62
C MET A 1 31.43 18.64 15.87
N LYS A 2 31.42 18.54 14.53
CA LYS A 2 30.17 18.31 13.77
C LYS A 2 29.63 16.92 14.18
N LYS A 3 28.34 16.81 14.47
CA LYS A 3 27.68 15.53 14.74
C LYS A 3 27.81 14.64 13.49
N PRO A 4 28.06 13.33 13.61
CA PRO A 4 28.06 12.45 12.45
C PRO A 4 26.69 12.50 11.74
N PRO A 5 26.65 12.28 10.40
CA PRO A 5 25.40 12.16 9.66
C PRO A 5 24.52 11.06 10.24
N ILE A 6 23.20 11.27 10.24
CA ILE A 6 22.21 10.27 10.63
C ILE A 6 22.19 9.17 9.56
N HIS A 7 22.33 7.93 9.97
CA HIS A 7 22.32 6.79 9.06
C HIS A 7 20.89 6.31 8.77
N VAL A 8 20.48 6.41 7.51
CA VAL A 8 19.16 6.03 7.01
C VAL A 8 19.23 4.71 6.24
N ALA A 9 18.44 3.74 6.66
CA ALA A 9 18.21 2.50 5.92
C ALA A 9 16.98 2.64 5.00
N LEU A 10 17.21 2.80 3.70
CA LEU A 10 16.15 2.96 2.71
C LEU A 10 15.66 1.59 2.20
N LEU A 11 14.43 1.20 2.54
CA LEU A 11 13.84 -0.09 2.13
C LEU A 11 12.95 0.09 0.90
N PHE A 12 13.17 -0.68 -0.16
CA PHE A 12 12.39 -0.54 -1.40
C PHE A 12 12.29 -1.83 -2.23
N GLY A 13 11.43 -1.83 -3.25
CA GLY A 13 11.01 -2.99 -4.02
C GLY A 13 9.76 -3.64 -3.42
N GLY A 14 9.92 -4.83 -2.84
CA GLY A 14 8.89 -5.55 -2.12
C GLY A 14 8.09 -6.56 -2.95
N ARG A 15 7.29 -7.38 -2.27
CA ARG A 15 6.45 -8.42 -2.88
C ARG A 15 5.05 -7.88 -3.20
N SER A 16 5.00 -6.85 -4.06
CA SER A 16 3.76 -6.21 -4.50
C SER A 16 3.71 -6.04 -6.03
N ALA A 17 2.51 -5.82 -6.56
CA ALA A 17 2.30 -5.31 -7.91
C ALA A 17 3.03 -3.97 -8.11
N GLU A 18 3.10 -3.14 -7.08
CA GLU A 18 3.72 -1.80 -7.06
C GLU A 18 5.26 -1.82 -6.91
N HIS A 19 5.91 -2.98 -7.04
CA HIS A 19 7.35 -3.14 -6.89
C HIS A 19 8.19 -2.10 -7.67
N ARG A 20 7.80 -1.77 -8.91
CA ARG A 20 8.52 -0.79 -9.73
C ARG A 20 8.31 0.64 -9.24
N VAL A 21 7.12 0.95 -8.73
CA VAL A 21 6.76 2.26 -8.16
C VAL A 21 7.59 2.52 -6.91
N SER A 22 7.76 1.51 -6.07
CA SER A 22 8.66 1.55 -4.91
C SER A 22 10.11 1.90 -5.31
N ILE A 23 10.66 1.28 -6.36
CA ILE A 23 12.01 1.60 -6.85
C ILE A 23 12.09 3.07 -7.33
N VAL A 24 11.09 3.56 -8.07
CA VAL A 24 11.07 4.94 -8.55
C VAL A 24 10.99 5.93 -7.38
N SER A 25 10.16 5.64 -6.38
CA SER A 25 10.02 6.44 -5.17
C SER A 25 11.33 6.50 -4.38
N ALA A 26 12.01 5.36 -4.21
CA ALA A 26 13.30 5.27 -3.55
C ALA A 26 14.38 6.08 -4.27
N ARG A 27 14.39 6.10 -5.62
CA ARG A 27 15.29 6.97 -6.40
C ARG A 27 15.05 8.44 -6.13
N SER A 28 13.79 8.86 -6.03
CA SER A 28 13.44 10.24 -5.74
C SER A 28 13.97 10.66 -4.37
N ILE A 29 13.71 9.84 -3.33
CA ILE A 29 14.17 10.09 -1.96
C ILE A 29 15.70 10.13 -1.90
N HIS A 30 16.37 9.13 -2.49
CA HIS A 30 17.82 9.04 -2.50
C HIS A 30 18.51 10.25 -3.15
N ARG A 31 17.88 10.88 -4.15
CA ARG A 31 18.42 12.09 -4.82
C ARG A 31 18.27 13.36 -4.00
N HIS A 32 17.28 13.44 -3.12
CA HIS A 32 16.90 14.69 -2.45
C HIS A 32 17.25 14.72 -0.96
N LEU A 33 17.66 13.58 -0.37
CA LEU A 33 18.21 13.57 0.98
C LEU A 33 19.54 14.32 1.03
N ASP A 34 19.68 15.23 2.00
CA ASP A 34 20.87 16.06 2.19
C ASP A 34 22.08 15.20 2.62
N PRO A 35 23.14 15.08 1.80
CA PRO A 35 24.29 14.24 2.11
C PRO A 35 25.17 14.80 3.24
N GLU A 36 25.01 16.07 3.63
CA GLU A 36 25.68 16.61 4.82
C GLU A 36 25.02 16.16 6.12
N GLN A 37 23.73 15.84 6.07
CA GLN A 37 22.93 15.44 7.24
C GLN A 37 22.71 13.93 7.33
N TYR A 38 22.66 13.24 6.19
CA TYR A 38 22.28 11.83 6.12
C TYR A 38 23.30 10.98 5.35
N SER A 39 23.58 9.78 5.87
CA SER A 39 24.22 8.70 5.12
C SER A 39 23.17 7.64 4.80
N ILE A 40 23.21 7.00 3.63
CA ILE A 40 22.12 6.12 3.17
C ILE A 40 22.65 4.73 2.86
N SER A 41 22.06 3.71 3.47
CA SER A 41 22.16 2.32 3.03
C SER A 41 20.92 1.94 2.24
N CYS A 42 21.10 1.41 1.03
CA CYS A 42 19.99 1.03 0.17
C CYS A 42 19.71 -0.46 0.28
N ILE A 43 18.48 -0.81 0.63
CA ILE A 43 18.05 -2.20 0.88
C ILE A 43 16.93 -2.54 -0.08
N TYR A 44 17.26 -3.37 -1.07
CA TYR A 44 16.34 -3.88 -2.07
C TYR A 44 15.68 -5.18 -1.60
N ILE A 45 14.36 -5.26 -1.72
CA ILE A 45 13.57 -6.47 -1.48
C ILE A 45 13.02 -6.94 -2.83
N ASN A 46 13.39 -8.13 -3.26
CA ASN A 46 12.91 -8.68 -4.53
C ASN A 46 11.45 -9.19 -4.45
N ARG A 47 10.89 -9.61 -5.59
CA ARG A 47 9.51 -10.13 -5.67
C ARG A 47 9.31 -11.46 -4.91
N GLN A 48 10.38 -12.13 -4.50
CA GLN A 48 10.31 -13.32 -3.65
C GLN A 48 10.36 -12.97 -2.15
N GLY A 49 10.52 -11.69 -1.80
CA GLY A 49 10.66 -11.23 -0.41
C GLY A 49 12.06 -11.44 0.15
N LYS A 50 13.06 -11.70 -0.69
CA LYS A 50 14.47 -11.77 -0.27
C LYS A 50 15.12 -10.40 -0.37
N TRP A 51 16.04 -10.13 0.54
CA TRP A 51 16.59 -8.81 0.80
C TRP A 51 18.02 -8.73 0.31
N ARG A 52 18.48 -7.53 -0.07
CA ARG A 52 19.84 -7.30 -0.54
C ARG A 52 20.26 -5.86 -0.30
N THR A 53 21.46 -5.66 0.26
CA THR A 53 22.10 -4.35 0.26
C THR A 53 22.64 -4.04 -1.13
N VAL A 54 22.34 -2.83 -1.62
CA VAL A 54 22.78 -2.35 -2.92
C VAL A 54 23.42 -0.97 -2.79
N ASP A 55 24.24 -0.60 -3.76
CA ASP A 55 24.93 0.70 -3.71
C ASP A 55 23.97 1.87 -3.94
N SER A 56 22.91 1.66 -4.73
CA SER A 56 21.93 2.71 -5.06
C SER A 56 20.61 2.14 -5.60
N PRO A 57 19.46 2.79 -5.38
CA PRO A 57 18.21 2.44 -6.05
C PRO A 57 18.23 2.78 -7.56
N GLU A 58 19.21 3.54 -8.04
CA GLU A 58 19.36 3.90 -9.46
C GLU A 58 19.87 2.77 -10.35
N MET A 59 20.40 1.70 -9.74
CA MET A 59 20.87 0.51 -10.47
C MET A 59 19.79 -0.03 -11.42
N THR A 60 20.24 -0.69 -12.49
CA THR A 60 19.35 -1.38 -13.41
C THR A 60 18.69 -2.58 -12.73
N GLU A 61 17.52 -3.00 -13.21
CA GLU A 61 16.81 -4.17 -12.68
C GLU A 61 17.70 -5.43 -12.70
N LYS A 62 18.48 -5.61 -13.78
CA LYS A 62 19.44 -6.71 -13.89
C LYS A 62 20.51 -6.67 -12.80
N GLU A 63 20.99 -5.49 -12.42
CA GLU A 63 21.97 -5.32 -11.35
C GLU A 63 21.35 -5.53 -9.97
N LEU A 64 20.13 -5.04 -9.73
CA LEU A 64 19.37 -5.29 -8.50
C LEU A 64 19.09 -6.78 -8.26
N HIS A 65 19.06 -7.59 -9.33
CA HIS A 65 18.91 -9.05 -9.23
C HIS A 65 20.22 -9.84 -9.16
N LYS A 66 21.38 -9.20 -9.38
CA LYS A 66 22.70 -9.86 -9.35
C LYS A 66 23.43 -9.72 -8.02
N GLY A 67 23.55 -10.79 -7.26
CA GLY A 67 24.36 -10.81 -6.04
C GLY A 67 23.73 -11.69 -4.96
N PRO A 68 24.36 -11.77 -3.78
CA PRO A 68 23.83 -12.54 -2.67
C PRO A 68 22.59 -11.85 -2.13
N PHE A 69 21.50 -12.60 -2.05
CA PHE A 69 20.32 -12.21 -1.28
C PHE A 69 20.44 -12.79 0.12
N PHE A 70 19.65 -12.28 1.05
CA PHE A 70 19.50 -12.85 2.39
C PHE A 70 18.04 -12.81 2.81
N SER A 71 17.78 -13.40 3.98
CA SER A 71 16.49 -13.36 4.64
C SER A 71 16.63 -12.72 6.01
N PHE A 72 15.58 -12.01 6.44
CA PHE A 72 15.49 -11.51 7.82
C PHE A 72 15.12 -12.63 8.80
N LEU A 73 14.73 -13.82 8.30
CA LEU A 73 14.34 -14.93 9.14
C LEU A 73 15.56 -15.53 9.86
N PRO A 74 15.52 -15.67 11.19
CA PRO A 74 16.68 -16.11 11.94
C PRO A 74 17.08 -17.56 11.58
N TRP A 75 16.15 -18.42 11.18
CA TRP A 75 16.50 -19.81 10.83
C TRP A 75 17.05 -19.99 9.41
N GLU A 76 17.17 -18.94 8.61
CA GLU A 76 17.84 -19.03 7.29
C GLU A 76 19.36 -18.86 7.41
N SER A 77 20.09 -19.62 6.58
CA SER A 77 21.55 -19.79 6.66
C SER A 77 22.36 -18.57 6.23
N GLU A 78 21.77 -17.70 5.40
CA GLU A 78 22.44 -16.51 4.86
C GLU A 78 22.09 -15.29 5.71
N ARG A 79 22.63 -15.20 6.94
CA ARG A 79 22.48 -14.02 7.80
C ARG A 79 23.56 -12.97 7.50
N ARG A 80 23.20 -11.69 7.63
CA ARG A 80 24.14 -10.56 7.67
C ARG A 80 23.99 -9.84 9.01
N GLU A 81 25.05 -9.84 9.81
CA GLU A 81 25.06 -9.21 11.15
C GLU A 81 24.90 -7.68 11.08
N ASP A 82 25.41 -7.05 10.02
CA ASP A 82 25.39 -5.58 9.86
C ASP A 82 24.07 -5.03 9.28
N PHE A 83 23.09 -5.90 8.99
CA PHE A 83 21.90 -5.52 8.23
C PHE A 83 20.98 -4.54 8.97
N PHE A 84 20.98 -4.60 10.31
CA PHE A 84 20.06 -3.83 11.15
C PHE A 84 20.69 -2.63 11.87
N SER A 85 21.91 -2.23 11.50
CA SER A 85 22.53 -1.04 12.10
C SER A 85 22.22 0.18 11.24
N ALA A 86 21.15 0.91 11.57
CA ALA A 86 20.87 2.26 11.09
C ALA A 86 20.21 3.07 12.22
N ASP A 87 20.35 4.39 12.17
CA ASP A 87 19.70 5.28 13.15
C ASP A 87 18.19 5.37 12.90
N ILE A 88 17.77 5.24 11.64
CA ILE A 88 16.36 5.26 11.23
C ILE A 88 16.13 4.46 9.95
N TYR A 89 14.96 3.82 9.87
CA TYR A 89 14.50 3.08 8.70
C TYR A 89 13.48 3.90 7.91
N PHE A 90 13.65 3.95 6.59
CA PHE A 90 12.72 4.60 5.69
C PHE A 90 12.09 3.55 4.75
N PRO A 91 10.94 2.96 5.14
CA PRO A 91 10.21 2.05 4.27
C PRO A 91 9.53 2.83 3.13
N VAL A 92 9.93 2.51 1.90
CA VAL A 92 9.33 3.05 0.67
C VAL A 92 8.70 1.90 -0.11
N LEU A 93 8.06 1.00 0.60
CA LEU A 93 7.38 -0.18 0.06
C LEU A 93 5.91 0.16 -0.16
N HIS A 94 5.36 -0.32 -1.27
CA HIS A 94 3.97 -0.06 -1.66
C HIS A 94 3.17 -1.37 -1.66
N GLY A 95 1.90 -1.30 -1.29
CA GLY A 95 1.00 -2.43 -1.24
C GLY A 95 1.27 -3.41 -0.08
N PRO A 96 0.89 -4.69 -0.24
CA PRO A 96 1.10 -5.71 0.78
C PRO A 96 2.55 -5.78 1.26
N TYR A 97 2.72 -6.11 2.53
CA TYR A 97 3.98 -6.12 3.30
C TYR A 97 4.62 -4.75 3.55
N GLY A 98 4.29 -3.72 2.78
CA GLY A 98 4.83 -2.36 2.93
C GLY A 98 3.90 -1.42 3.69
N GLU A 99 2.61 -1.48 3.40
CA GLU A 99 1.60 -0.55 3.90
C GLU A 99 0.61 -1.20 4.89
N ASP A 100 0.64 -2.53 5.02
CA ASP A 100 -0.31 -3.32 5.81
C ASP A 100 0.11 -3.54 7.28
N GLY A 101 1.18 -2.87 7.72
CA GLY A 101 1.73 -3.01 9.07
C GLY A 101 2.75 -4.12 9.23
N THR A 102 3.01 -4.96 8.21
CA THR A 102 3.94 -6.09 8.33
C THR A 102 5.38 -5.64 8.54
N VAL A 103 5.90 -4.76 7.68
CA VAL A 103 7.28 -4.25 7.83
C VAL A 103 7.42 -3.37 9.07
N GLN A 104 6.37 -2.61 9.41
CA GLN A 104 6.33 -1.80 10.63
C GLN A 104 6.47 -2.72 11.85
N GLY A 105 5.73 -3.83 11.90
CA GLY A 105 5.83 -4.80 12.98
C GLY A 105 7.23 -5.42 13.12
N LEU A 106 7.92 -5.66 12.01
CA LEU A 106 9.33 -6.09 12.03
C LEU A 106 10.23 -5.02 12.67
N LEU A 107 10.03 -3.74 12.33
CA LEU A 107 10.82 -2.63 12.85
C LEU A 107 10.52 -2.35 14.34
N GLU A 108 9.26 -2.46 14.76
CA GLU A 108 8.86 -2.41 16.18
C GLU A 108 9.51 -3.53 17.00
N LEU A 109 9.50 -4.77 16.49
CA LEU A 109 10.15 -5.90 17.16
C LEU A 109 11.67 -5.75 17.26
N ALA A 110 12.27 -5.04 16.30
CA ALA A 110 13.69 -4.73 16.30
C ALA A 110 14.05 -3.52 17.19
N ASP A 111 13.06 -2.83 17.77
CA ASP A 111 13.23 -1.63 18.59
C ASP A 111 14.01 -0.52 17.87
N VAL A 112 13.66 -0.28 16.59
CA VAL A 112 14.31 0.74 15.75
C VAL A 112 13.34 1.83 15.28
N PRO A 113 13.79 3.10 15.19
CA PRO A 113 12.98 4.16 14.63
C PRO A 113 12.69 3.96 13.14
N TYR A 114 11.49 4.35 12.69
CA TYR A 114 11.16 4.34 11.27
C TYR A 114 10.24 5.49 10.85
N VAL A 115 10.30 5.82 9.57
CA VAL A 115 9.45 6.85 8.94
C VAL A 115 8.08 6.26 8.61
N GLY A 116 7.03 7.03 8.88
CA GLY A 116 5.65 6.74 8.45
C GLY A 116 4.72 6.35 9.59
N SER A 117 3.56 5.79 9.22
CA SER A 117 2.55 5.32 10.17
C SER A 117 3.01 4.07 10.94
N GLY A 118 2.57 3.94 12.18
CA GLY A 118 2.79 2.73 12.98
C GLY A 118 1.87 1.55 12.61
N VAL A 119 2.12 0.38 13.21
CA VAL A 119 1.48 -0.91 12.86
C VAL A 119 -0.04 -0.83 12.77
N LEU A 120 -0.71 -0.30 13.80
CA LEU A 120 -2.17 -0.21 13.84
C LEU A 120 -2.72 0.70 12.74
N SER A 121 -2.09 1.86 12.53
CA SER A 121 -2.51 2.83 11.51
C SER A 121 -2.35 2.23 10.11
N SER A 122 -1.19 1.64 9.82
CA SER A 122 -0.91 0.95 8.56
C SER A 122 -1.93 -0.16 8.28
N ALA A 123 -2.12 -1.10 9.22
CA ALA A 123 -3.07 -2.20 9.05
C ALA A 123 -4.53 -1.70 8.93
N GLY A 124 -4.93 -0.73 9.76
CA GLY A 124 -6.27 -0.16 9.78
C GLY A 124 -6.62 0.61 8.50
N CYS A 125 -5.66 1.33 7.92
CA CYS A 125 -5.85 2.09 6.68
C CYS A 125 -5.77 1.21 5.41
N MET A 126 -5.01 0.11 5.45
CA MET A 126 -4.93 -0.82 4.33
C MET A 126 -6.26 -1.55 4.09
N ASP A 127 -6.95 -1.92 5.18
CA ASP A 127 -8.28 -2.51 5.13
C ASP A 127 -9.36 -1.42 4.95
N LYS A 128 -9.88 -1.30 3.72
CA LYS A 128 -10.84 -0.25 3.35
C LYS A 128 -12.13 -0.25 4.19
N ASP A 129 -12.57 -1.42 4.64
CA ASP A 129 -13.77 -1.53 5.47
C ASP A 129 -13.48 -1.05 6.89
N THR A 130 -12.37 -1.50 7.48
CA THR A 130 -11.90 -1.02 8.80
C THR A 130 -11.71 0.49 8.81
N ALA A 131 -10.99 1.04 7.82
CA ALA A 131 -10.78 2.48 7.68
C ALA A 131 -12.10 3.25 7.64
N LYS A 132 -13.08 2.78 6.84
CA LYS A 132 -14.39 3.43 6.72
C LYS A 132 -15.22 3.34 7.99
N VAL A 133 -15.13 2.24 8.74
CA VAL A 133 -15.79 2.12 10.04
C VAL A 133 -15.22 3.15 11.02
N LEU A 134 -13.89 3.33 11.06
CA LEU A 134 -13.25 4.33 11.91
C LEU A 134 -13.67 5.75 11.52
N PHE A 135 -13.59 6.09 10.23
CA PHE A 135 -14.01 7.40 9.72
C PHE A 135 -15.48 7.69 10.03
N ARG A 136 -16.37 6.74 9.79
CA ARG A 136 -17.80 6.89 10.09
C ARG A 136 -18.05 7.08 11.58
N THR A 137 -17.31 6.37 12.43
CA THR A 137 -17.43 6.48 13.89
C THR A 137 -17.09 7.89 14.37
N ASP A 138 -16.14 8.55 13.70
CA ASP A 138 -15.75 9.94 13.97
C ASP A 138 -16.59 10.98 13.19
N GLY A 139 -17.65 10.54 12.50
CA GLY A 139 -18.57 11.42 11.77
C GLY A 139 -18.03 11.92 10.42
N LEU A 140 -16.92 11.37 9.92
CA LEU A 140 -16.42 11.68 8.58
C LEU A 140 -17.32 11.03 7.52
N PRO A 141 -17.64 11.74 6.43
CA PRO A 141 -18.47 11.20 5.36
C PRO A 141 -17.71 10.10 4.64
N VAL A 142 -18.31 8.90 4.59
CA VAL A 142 -17.84 7.79 3.79
C VAL A 142 -18.96 7.31 2.88
N VAL A 143 -18.58 6.85 1.70
CA VAL A 143 -19.53 6.27 0.75
C VAL A 143 -20.19 5.01 1.34
N ASP A 144 -21.48 4.87 1.09
CA ASP A 144 -22.24 3.68 1.46
C ASP A 144 -21.64 2.44 0.81
N HIS A 145 -21.43 1.42 1.62
CA HIS A 145 -20.76 0.19 1.22
C HIS A 145 -21.22 -0.99 2.05
N LEU A 146 -21.09 -2.18 1.46
CA LEU A 146 -21.33 -3.46 2.08
C LEU A 146 -20.03 -4.28 2.04
N PRO A 147 -19.42 -4.61 3.20
CA PRO A 147 -18.35 -5.59 3.24
C PRO A 147 -18.91 -7.00 3.09
N VAL A 148 -18.24 -7.84 2.30
CA VAL A 148 -18.64 -9.25 2.09
C VAL A 148 -17.41 -10.13 2.25
N ARG A 149 -17.54 -11.21 3.03
CA ARG A 149 -16.49 -12.24 3.16
C ARG A 149 -16.70 -13.37 2.15
N GLU A 150 -15.63 -14.00 1.70
CA GLU A 150 -15.72 -15.08 0.71
C GLU A 150 -16.55 -16.26 1.23
N GLU A 151 -16.41 -16.60 2.51
CA GLU A 151 -17.19 -17.66 3.14
C GLU A 151 -18.70 -17.37 3.10
N GLU A 152 -19.10 -16.11 3.32
CA GLU A 152 -20.49 -15.68 3.27
C GLU A 152 -21.04 -15.79 1.85
N TRP A 153 -20.27 -15.34 0.85
CA TRP A 153 -20.62 -15.49 -0.57
C TRP A 153 -20.77 -16.96 -0.96
N ARG A 154 -19.85 -17.83 -0.53
CA ARG A 154 -19.91 -19.27 -0.83
C ARG A 154 -21.11 -19.95 -0.19
N LYS A 155 -21.53 -19.52 1.00
CA LYS A 155 -22.67 -20.09 1.73
C LYS A 155 -24.02 -19.60 1.20
N ASP A 156 -24.17 -18.31 0.92
CA ASP A 156 -25.45 -17.72 0.49
C ASP A 156 -25.26 -16.56 -0.50
N ARG A 157 -24.99 -16.92 -1.77
CA ARG A 157 -24.87 -15.95 -2.87
C ARG A 157 -26.12 -15.08 -3.01
N GLN A 158 -27.31 -15.69 -2.96
CA GLN A 158 -28.56 -14.97 -3.18
C GLN A 158 -28.88 -14.01 -2.03
N GLY A 159 -28.52 -14.34 -0.80
CA GLY A 159 -28.62 -13.44 0.35
C GLY A 159 -27.69 -12.23 0.22
N VAL A 160 -26.44 -12.43 -0.23
CA VAL A 160 -25.52 -11.33 -0.50
C VAL A 160 -26.07 -10.39 -1.57
N LEU A 161 -26.53 -10.94 -2.70
CA LEU A 161 -27.09 -10.15 -3.79
C LEU A 161 -28.29 -9.32 -3.34
N ARG A 162 -29.27 -9.96 -2.68
CA ARG A 162 -30.47 -9.26 -2.18
C ARG A 162 -30.14 -8.14 -1.21
N ARG A 163 -29.28 -8.37 -0.21
CA ARG A 163 -28.88 -7.30 0.72
C ARG A 163 -28.15 -6.15 0.04
N THR A 164 -27.40 -6.45 -1.04
CA THR A 164 -26.75 -5.41 -1.84
C THR A 164 -27.79 -4.58 -2.59
N GLU A 165 -28.77 -5.23 -3.22
CA GLU A 165 -29.90 -4.58 -3.91
C GLU A 165 -30.76 -3.73 -2.97
N ASP A 166 -30.97 -4.19 -1.74
CA ASP A 166 -31.76 -3.48 -0.73
C ASP A 166 -31.03 -2.24 -0.16
N SER A 167 -29.69 -2.20 -0.25
CA SER A 167 -28.87 -1.19 0.44
C SER A 167 -28.18 -0.19 -0.48
N LEU A 168 -27.92 -0.53 -1.75
CA LEU A 168 -27.10 0.27 -2.66
C LEU A 168 -27.77 0.47 -4.02
N ILE A 169 -27.34 1.50 -4.75
CA ILE A 169 -27.88 1.85 -6.07
C ILE A 169 -26.75 1.89 -7.10
N PRO A 170 -26.86 1.20 -8.25
CA PRO A 170 -25.86 1.27 -9.32
C PRO A 170 -25.67 2.69 -9.89
N PRO A 171 -24.47 3.04 -10.37
CA PRO A 171 -23.31 2.17 -10.53
C PRO A 171 -22.66 1.80 -9.18
N LEU A 172 -22.12 0.59 -9.08
CA LEU A 172 -21.38 0.11 -7.91
C LEU A 172 -19.91 -0.12 -8.26
N PHE A 173 -19.04 -0.09 -7.25
CA PHE A 173 -17.65 -0.52 -7.34
C PHE A 173 -17.44 -1.72 -6.42
N VAL A 174 -17.03 -2.84 -7.00
CA VAL A 174 -16.62 -4.05 -6.27
C VAL A 174 -15.11 -4.08 -6.21
N LYS A 175 -14.53 -4.15 -5.01
CA LYS A 175 -13.08 -4.06 -4.81
C LYS A 175 -12.58 -4.96 -3.67
N PRO A 176 -11.36 -5.53 -3.76
CA PRO A 176 -10.71 -6.19 -2.64
C PRO A 176 -10.50 -5.21 -1.46
N ALA A 177 -10.62 -5.70 -0.23
CA ALA A 177 -10.48 -4.85 0.96
C ALA A 177 -9.04 -4.34 1.12
N ASN A 178 -8.04 -5.19 0.90
CA ASN A 178 -6.65 -4.99 1.33
C ASN A 178 -5.63 -4.80 0.18
N LEU A 179 -6.08 -4.32 -0.99
CA LEU A 179 -5.18 -4.08 -2.13
C LEU A 179 -5.26 -2.65 -2.69
N GLY A 180 -4.11 -2.14 -3.13
CA GLY A 180 -3.96 -0.85 -3.80
C GLY A 180 -4.07 -0.91 -5.33
N SER A 181 -3.71 0.21 -5.97
CA SER A 181 -3.47 0.31 -7.41
C SER A 181 -4.59 -0.17 -8.35
N SER A 182 -5.84 -0.08 -7.91
CA SER A 182 -7.02 -0.44 -8.70
C SER A 182 -7.04 -1.91 -9.17
N VAL A 183 -6.24 -2.77 -8.54
CA VAL A 183 -6.18 -4.21 -8.86
C VAL A 183 -7.43 -4.91 -8.31
N GLY A 184 -8.10 -5.69 -9.17
CA GLY A 184 -9.30 -6.44 -8.79
C GLY A 184 -10.56 -5.58 -8.64
N ILE A 185 -10.53 -4.30 -9.02
CA ILE A 185 -11.70 -3.42 -8.97
C ILE A 185 -12.56 -3.61 -10.22
N SER A 186 -13.88 -3.67 -10.04
CA SER A 186 -14.86 -3.74 -11.13
C SER A 186 -15.97 -2.70 -10.91
N LYS A 187 -16.30 -1.95 -11.97
CA LYS A 187 -17.47 -1.06 -11.99
C LYS A 187 -18.67 -1.83 -12.52
N VAL A 188 -19.70 -1.95 -11.71
CA VAL A 188 -20.96 -2.65 -11.98
C VAL A 188 -22.01 -1.60 -12.33
N ARG A 189 -22.46 -1.56 -13.59
CA ARG A 189 -23.50 -0.62 -14.03
C ARG A 189 -24.90 -1.20 -13.88
N HIS A 190 -25.00 -2.52 -13.94
CA HIS A 190 -26.25 -3.26 -13.94
C HIS A 190 -26.14 -4.46 -12.99
N TRP A 191 -27.26 -4.85 -12.37
CA TRP A 191 -27.27 -5.89 -11.34
C TRP A 191 -26.79 -7.27 -11.82
N ASP A 192 -26.98 -7.58 -13.11
CA ASP A 192 -26.51 -8.82 -13.73
C ASP A 192 -24.97 -8.92 -13.80
N GLU A 193 -24.26 -7.81 -13.73
CA GLU A 193 -22.79 -7.78 -13.70
C GLU A 193 -22.23 -8.12 -12.31
N LEU A 194 -23.01 -7.85 -11.24
CA LEU A 194 -22.57 -7.93 -9.84
C LEU A 194 -21.98 -9.29 -9.45
N PRO A 195 -22.62 -10.45 -9.75
CA PRO A 195 -22.07 -11.75 -9.36
C PRO A 195 -20.66 -11.99 -9.90
N SER A 196 -20.42 -11.63 -11.17
CA SER A 196 -19.11 -11.80 -11.81
C SER A 196 -18.04 -10.87 -11.24
N ALA A 197 -18.42 -9.64 -10.89
CA ALA A 197 -17.53 -8.68 -10.26
C ALA A 197 -17.10 -9.15 -8.85
N VAL A 198 -18.04 -9.70 -8.08
CA VAL A 198 -17.80 -10.30 -6.76
C VAL A 198 -16.84 -11.49 -6.88
N GLU A 199 -17.10 -12.43 -7.79
CA GLU A 199 -16.22 -13.58 -8.02
C GLU A 199 -14.81 -13.16 -8.47
N SER A 200 -14.71 -12.11 -9.30
CA SER A 200 -13.42 -11.56 -9.73
C SER A 200 -12.62 -10.96 -8.58
N ALA A 201 -13.26 -10.19 -7.70
CA ALA A 201 -12.62 -9.57 -6.55
C ALA A 201 -12.12 -10.59 -5.53
N PHE A 202 -12.87 -11.68 -5.28
CA PHE A 202 -12.46 -12.76 -4.37
C PHE A 202 -11.23 -13.55 -4.83
N ARG A 203 -10.78 -13.40 -6.09
CA ARG A 203 -9.49 -13.97 -6.51
C ARG A 203 -8.28 -13.27 -5.88
N PHE A 204 -8.50 -12.11 -5.26
CA PHE A 204 -7.43 -11.24 -4.77
C PHE A 204 -7.45 -11.03 -3.25
N ASP A 205 -8.58 -11.23 -2.60
CA ASP A 205 -8.75 -11.05 -1.14
C ASP A 205 -9.94 -11.88 -0.65
N GLU A 206 -9.91 -12.30 0.62
CA GLU A 206 -11.01 -13.05 1.26
C GLU A 206 -12.12 -12.11 1.77
N LYS A 207 -11.87 -10.80 1.80
CA LYS A 207 -12.85 -9.75 2.08
C LYS A 207 -12.90 -8.75 0.92
N ILE A 208 -14.10 -8.40 0.50
CA ILE A 208 -14.35 -7.39 -0.54
C ILE A 208 -15.29 -6.31 -0.01
N LEU A 209 -15.30 -5.16 -0.68
CA LEU A 209 -16.30 -4.11 -0.50
C LEU A 209 -17.10 -3.97 -1.80
N ILE A 210 -18.41 -3.90 -1.66
CA ILE A 210 -19.32 -3.41 -2.70
C ILE A 210 -19.73 -2.00 -2.27
N GLU A 211 -19.36 -0.99 -3.04
CA GLU A 211 -19.53 0.42 -2.69
C GLU A 211 -20.35 1.14 -3.74
N GLN A 212 -21.19 2.08 -3.30
CA GLN A 212 -21.96 2.92 -4.21
C GLN A 212 -21.05 3.85 -5.03
N GLY A 213 -21.33 4.01 -6.32
CA GLY A 213 -20.64 4.95 -7.17
C GLY A 213 -21.02 6.39 -6.82
N VAL A 214 -20.01 7.26 -6.75
CA VAL A 214 -20.19 8.71 -6.53
C VAL A 214 -19.79 9.47 -7.78
N ALA A 215 -20.66 10.37 -8.23
CA ALA A 215 -20.32 11.34 -9.25
C ALA A 215 -19.69 12.57 -8.58
N GLY A 216 -18.37 12.75 -8.74
CA GLY A 216 -17.63 13.83 -8.11
C GLY A 216 -16.23 14.00 -8.70
N ARG A 217 -15.56 15.06 -8.24
CA ARG A 217 -14.13 15.29 -8.52
C ARG A 217 -13.30 14.49 -7.51
N GLU A 218 -12.17 13.96 -7.95
CA GLU A 218 -11.22 13.27 -7.09
C GLU A 218 -10.14 14.26 -6.65
N LEU A 219 -10.05 14.49 -5.33
CA LEU A 219 -9.12 15.43 -4.72
C LEU A 219 -8.20 14.67 -3.77
N GLU A 220 -6.91 15.01 -3.79
CA GLU A 220 -5.90 14.46 -2.91
C GLU A 220 -5.28 15.55 -2.05
N CYS A 221 -4.96 15.22 -0.79
CA CYS A 221 -4.29 16.11 0.15
C CYS A 221 -3.19 15.35 0.86
N SER A 222 -1.99 15.93 0.91
CA SER A 222 -0.88 15.37 1.70
C SER A 222 -0.97 15.89 3.13
N VAL A 223 -0.74 15.02 4.11
CA VAL A 223 -0.66 15.38 5.53
C VAL A 223 0.69 14.93 6.07
N LEU A 224 1.40 15.81 6.78
CA LEU A 224 2.70 15.54 7.35
C LEU A 224 2.75 15.97 8.82
N GLY A 225 3.24 15.09 9.70
CA GLY A 225 3.41 15.36 11.12
C GLY A 225 2.98 14.20 12.00
N ASN A 226 3.12 14.39 13.31
CA ASN A 226 2.69 13.44 14.35
C ASN A 226 1.55 14.07 15.17
N ASP A 227 1.88 14.64 16.33
CA ASP A 227 0.89 15.24 17.26
C ASP A 227 0.30 16.56 16.72
N ASP A 228 1.02 17.26 15.86
CA ASP A 228 0.59 18.50 15.20
C ASP A 228 0.72 18.34 13.66
N PRO A 229 -0.27 17.71 13.00
CA PRO A 229 -0.21 17.43 11.57
C PRO A 229 -0.55 18.65 10.71
N GLU A 230 0.25 18.88 9.68
CA GLU A 230 0.03 19.94 8.69
C GLU A 230 -0.50 19.36 7.37
N ALA A 231 -1.52 20.00 6.81
CA ALA A 231 -2.13 19.62 5.54
C ALA A 231 -1.64 20.51 4.40
N SER A 232 -1.33 19.90 3.25
CA SER A 232 -1.00 20.61 2.02
C SER A 232 -2.23 21.26 1.38
N LEU A 233 -2.02 22.05 0.33
CA LEU A 233 -3.10 22.38 -0.60
C LEU A 233 -3.59 21.11 -1.32
N PRO A 234 -4.90 21.00 -1.64
CA PRO A 234 -5.42 19.87 -2.37
C PRO A 234 -5.00 19.91 -3.85
N GLY A 235 -4.63 18.74 -4.38
CA GLY A 235 -4.49 18.49 -5.82
C GLY A 235 -5.75 17.83 -6.36
N GLU A 236 -6.04 18.02 -7.65
CA GLU A 236 -7.12 17.31 -8.35
C GLU A 236 -6.53 16.28 -9.31
N ILE A 237 -7.05 15.06 -9.25
CA ILE A 237 -6.77 14.05 -10.26
C ILE A 237 -7.76 14.21 -11.40
N ILE A 238 -7.23 14.46 -12.60
CA ILE A 238 -8.01 14.45 -13.84
C ILE A 238 -7.73 13.13 -14.56
N PRO A 239 -8.62 12.14 -14.48
CA PRO A 239 -8.38 10.84 -15.11
C PRO A 239 -8.43 10.97 -16.64
N PHE A 240 -7.57 10.23 -17.34
CA PHE A 240 -7.61 10.13 -18.80
C PHE A 240 -8.80 9.28 -19.30
N ARG A 241 -9.36 8.44 -18.44
CA ARG A 241 -10.50 7.54 -18.71
C ARG A 241 -11.65 7.77 -17.72
N GLU A 242 -12.71 6.97 -17.85
CA GLU A 242 -13.91 7.04 -17.00
C GLU A 242 -13.63 6.75 -15.50
N PHE A 243 -12.46 6.21 -15.16
CA PHE A 243 -11.96 5.99 -13.79
C PHE A 243 -10.42 5.83 -13.81
N TYR A 244 -9.75 6.25 -12.72
CA TYR A 244 -8.31 6.21 -12.53
C TYR A 244 -7.78 4.78 -12.26
N ASP A 245 -7.52 4.04 -13.33
CA ASP A 245 -7.06 2.64 -13.28
C ASP A 245 -5.52 2.49 -13.16
N TYR A 246 -5.02 1.26 -13.01
CA TYR A 246 -3.58 0.98 -12.91
C TYR A 246 -2.77 1.53 -14.09
N ARG A 247 -3.33 1.53 -15.30
CA ARG A 247 -2.64 2.01 -16.50
C ARG A 247 -2.54 3.53 -16.46
N ASP A 248 -3.61 4.21 -16.08
CA ASP A 248 -3.61 5.67 -15.91
C ASP A 248 -2.65 6.12 -14.79
N LYS A 249 -2.43 5.29 -13.77
CA LYS A 249 -1.49 5.58 -12.66
C LYS A 249 -0.01 5.44 -13.01
N TYR A 250 0.36 4.51 -13.90
CA TYR A 250 1.76 4.08 -14.02
C TYR A 250 2.29 3.82 -15.44
N LEU A 251 1.44 3.88 -16.46
CA LEU A 251 1.83 3.57 -17.84
C LEU A 251 1.54 4.72 -18.81
N ASP A 252 0.40 5.38 -18.66
CA ASP A 252 -0.10 6.38 -19.62
C ASP A 252 -0.13 7.82 -19.06
N GLY A 253 0.35 8.02 -17.81
CA GLY A 253 0.41 9.32 -17.11
C GLY A 253 1.82 9.90 -17.02
#